data_AF-A0A701KEC1-F1
#
_entry.id   AF-A0A701KEC1-F1
#
_cell.length_a   1.000
_cell.length_b   1.000
_cell.length_c   1.000
_cell.angle_alpha   90.00
_cell.angle_beta   90.00
_cell.angle_gamma   90.00
#
_symmetry.space_group_name_H-M   'P 1'
#
loop_
_entity.id
_entity.type
_entity.pdbx_description
1 polymer ?
#
loop_
_entity_poly.entity_id
_entity_poly.type
_entity_poly.pdbx_seq_one_letter_code
_entity_poly.pdbx_strand_id
1 'polypeptide(L)'
;MSMELMVKAMKIRVGNPLRKLVLIKLADNASDQGECWPSYQHIADQCEISKRSVMNHIAALCESGLVKKVTRKGEKGNSSNIYLLHLDGAGDSLGGSANNSLSGAANSPGSAGVAPGGSAGDSPRTSHSFEPVNEPIAVGASADESVRVRSNRPEYSPEFEQAWLAYPKRAGGNSKSAAFKAWKARLNEGVNPETMLEGVKRYAGWVSAMGNSGTQFVKQAVTFFGPDRHFEESWEVPAVSAVRREDPYFKASYDNVDYSQIPEGFRG
;
A
#
# COMPACT_ATOMS: atom_id res chain seq x y z
N MET A 1 2.22 32.60 -11.65
CA MET A 1 1.07 32.90 -10.79
C MET A 1 0.10 33.71 -11.63
N SER A 2 -0.99 33.10 -12.10
CA SER A 2 -1.96 33.76 -12.96
C SER A 2 -3.19 34.18 -12.16
N MET A 3 -3.39 35.49 -12.00
CA MET A 3 -4.52 36.04 -11.24
C MET A 3 -5.86 35.68 -11.90
N GLU A 4 -5.91 35.62 -13.24
CA GLU A 4 -7.12 35.27 -13.99
C GLU A 4 -7.59 33.84 -13.71
N LEU A 5 -6.67 32.87 -13.74
CA LEU A 5 -7.00 31.47 -13.45
C LEU A 5 -7.45 31.28 -12.01
N MET A 6 -6.92 32.04 -11.05
CA MET A 6 -7.37 32.02 -9.67
C MET A 6 -8.82 32.54 -9.54
N VAL A 7 -9.16 33.62 -10.26
CA VAL A 7 -10.54 34.15 -10.33
C VAL A 7 -11.49 33.16 -11.00
N LYS A 8 -11.07 32.49 -12.09
CA LYS A 8 -11.86 31.42 -12.74
C LYS A 8 -12.07 30.24 -11.76
N ALA A 9 -11.02 29.76 -11.10
CA ALA A 9 -11.10 28.66 -10.12
C ALA A 9 -12.04 28.95 -8.94
N MET A 10 -12.09 30.21 -8.45
CA MET A 10 -13.02 30.63 -7.41
C MET A 10 -14.49 30.50 -7.83
N LYS A 11 -14.83 30.86 -9.08
CA LYS A 11 -16.21 30.81 -9.61
C LYS A 11 -16.73 29.38 -9.77
N ILE A 12 -15.88 28.43 -10.13
CA ILE A 12 -16.26 27.03 -10.43
C ILE A 12 -16.77 26.31 -9.17
N ARG A 13 -17.85 25.52 -9.30
CA ARG A 13 -18.40 24.68 -8.22
C ARG A 13 -17.93 23.23 -8.34
N VAL A 14 -16.92 22.84 -7.56
CA VAL A 14 -16.33 21.48 -7.58
C VAL A 14 -16.92 20.50 -6.54
N GLY A 15 -18.02 20.87 -5.87
CA GLY A 15 -18.76 20.02 -4.92
C GLY A 15 -18.10 19.69 -3.58
N ASN A 16 -16.83 20.08 -3.34
CA ASN A 16 -16.11 19.82 -2.09
C ASN A 16 -15.15 20.98 -1.75
N PRO A 17 -15.11 21.49 -0.51
CA PRO A 17 -14.32 22.67 -0.15
C PRO A 17 -12.81 22.44 -0.22
N LEU A 18 -12.31 21.28 0.23
CA LEU A 18 -10.88 20.93 0.15
C LEU A 18 -10.45 20.72 -1.32
N ARG A 19 -11.31 20.12 -2.15
CA ARG A 19 -11.09 20.04 -3.60
C ARG A 19 -11.04 21.44 -4.25
N LYS A 20 -11.89 22.38 -3.81
CA LYS A 20 -11.86 23.77 -4.27
C LYS A 20 -10.55 24.45 -3.88
N LEU A 21 -10.11 24.30 -2.63
CA LEU A 21 -8.86 24.85 -2.14
C LEU A 21 -7.65 24.32 -2.93
N VAL A 22 -7.60 23.01 -3.20
CA VAL A 22 -6.58 22.38 -4.07
C VAL A 22 -6.60 22.95 -5.49
N LEU A 23 -7.78 23.15 -6.10
CA LEU A 23 -7.88 23.77 -7.43
C LEU A 23 -7.37 25.23 -7.43
N ILE A 24 -7.74 26.02 -6.42
CA ILE A 24 -7.26 27.40 -6.25
C ILE A 24 -5.74 27.42 -6.07
N LYS A 25 -5.17 26.51 -5.26
CA LYS A 25 -3.71 26.45 -5.06
C LYS A 25 -2.96 26.04 -6.33
N LEU A 26 -3.54 25.19 -7.19
CA LEU A 26 -2.97 24.91 -8.51
C LEU A 26 -3.01 26.15 -9.42
N ALA A 27 -4.10 26.94 -9.39
CA ALA A 27 -4.21 28.17 -10.17
C ALA A 27 -3.26 29.29 -9.69
N ASP A 28 -3.09 29.45 -8.38
CA ASP A 28 -2.07 30.30 -7.73
C ASP A 28 -0.66 29.99 -8.25
N ASN A 29 -0.33 28.71 -8.45
CA ASN A 29 0.97 28.27 -8.96
C ASN A 29 1.05 28.26 -10.50
N ALA A 30 -0.03 28.53 -11.23
CA ALA A 30 -0.07 28.43 -12.68
C ALA A 30 0.66 29.60 -13.38
N SER A 31 1.25 29.31 -14.54
CA SER A 31 1.52 30.31 -15.58
C SER A 31 0.21 30.79 -16.21
N ASP A 32 0.27 31.85 -17.01
CA ASP A 32 -0.91 32.34 -17.74
C ASP A 32 -1.38 31.37 -18.84
N GLN A 33 -0.56 30.37 -19.19
CA GLN A 33 -0.93 29.24 -20.05
C GLN A 33 -1.58 28.07 -19.27
N GLY A 34 -1.84 28.24 -17.97
CA GLY A 34 -2.45 27.19 -17.13
C GLY A 34 -1.51 26.10 -16.65
N GLU A 35 -0.19 26.26 -16.79
CA GLU A 35 0.78 25.23 -16.39
C GLU A 35 1.35 25.46 -14.98
N CYS A 36 1.36 24.44 -14.12
CA CYS A 36 2.10 24.45 -12.86
C CYS A 36 2.76 23.10 -12.57
N TRP A 37 3.77 23.07 -11.70
CA TRP A 37 4.47 21.83 -11.29
C TRP A 37 4.74 21.66 -9.77
N PRO A 38 3.86 22.10 -8.86
CA PRO A 38 4.05 21.89 -7.42
C PRO A 38 4.08 20.40 -7.05
N SER A 39 4.91 20.04 -6.08
CA SER A 39 4.92 18.67 -5.55
C SER A 39 3.64 18.39 -4.75
N TYR A 40 3.21 17.13 -4.67
CA TYR A 40 2.07 16.76 -3.81
C TYR A 40 2.28 17.14 -2.33
N GLN A 41 3.53 17.26 -1.88
CA GLN A 41 3.83 17.70 -0.52
C GLN A 41 3.59 19.20 -0.37
N HIS A 42 4.12 20.02 -1.29
CA HIS A 42 3.90 21.47 -1.26
C HIS A 42 2.41 21.83 -1.29
N ILE A 43 1.60 21.12 -2.08
CA ILE A 43 0.14 21.30 -2.08
C ILE A 43 -0.46 20.86 -0.74
N ALA A 44 0.00 19.75 -0.15
CA ALA A 44 -0.49 19.23 1.13
C ALA A 44 -0.25 20.23 2.27
N ASP A 45 0.98 20.76 2.36
CA ASP A 45 1.39 21.72 3.38
C ASP A 45 0.59 23.03 3.27
N GLN A 46 0.35 23.50 2.04
CA GLN A 46 -0.38 24.75 1.75
C GLN A 46 -1.91 24.62 1.82
N CYS A 47 -2.43 23.39 1.74
CA CYS A 47 -3.86 23.11 1.84
C CYS A 47 -4.26 22.51 3.20
N GLU A 48 -3.30 22.38 4.13
CA GLU A 48 -3.47 21.79 5.48
C GLU A 48 -4.14 20.40 5.48
N ILE A 49 -3.83 19.59 4.46
CA ILE A 49 -4.42 18.24 4.29
C ILE A 49 -3.36 17.21 3.98
N SER A 50 -3.66 15.94 4.28
CA SER A 50 -2.73 14.85 3.97
C SER A 50 -2.36 14.79 2.48
N LYS A 51 -1.11 14.43 2.18
CA LYS A 51 -0.65 14.13 0.82
C LYS A 51 -1.54 13.12 0.08
N ARG A 52 -2.19 12.19 0.81
CA ARG A 52 -3.15 11.24 0.23
C ARG A 52 -4.45 11.92 -0.18
N SER A 53 -4.96 12.84 0.64
CA SER A 53 -6.13 13.67 0.31
C SER A 53 -5.86 14.53 -0.94
N VAL A 54 -4.69 15.16 -1.04
CA VAL A 54 -4.26 15.89 -2.24
C VAL A 54 -4.31 15.01 -3.49
N MET A 55 -3.72 13.81 -3.44
CA MET A 55 -3.72 12.87 -4.58
C MET A 55 -5.15 12.49 -5.00
N ASN A 56 -6.05 12.26 -4.04
CA ASN A 56 -7.46 11.95 -4.31
C ASN A 56 -8.22 13.16 -4.90
N HIS A 57 -8.01 14.36 -4.37
CA HIS A 57 -8.66 15.58 -4.88
C HIS A 57 -8.19 15.93 -6.30
N ILE A 58 -6.90 15.78 -6.60
CA ILE A 58 -6.34 15.98 -7.94
C ILE A 58 -6.89 14.93 -8.92
N ALA A 59 -7.03 13.66 -8.50
CA ALA A 59 -7.65 12.64 -9.34
C ALA A 59 -9.09 13.01 -9.71
N ALA A 60 -9.89 13.47 -8.75
CA ALA A 60 -11.26 13.93 -9.01
C ALA A 60 -11.34 15.22 -9.86
N LEU A 61 -10.35 16.12 -9.76
CA LEU A 61 -10.25 17.29 -10.65
C LEU A 61 -9.84 16.91 -12.09
N CYS A 62 -9.12 15.79 -12.26
CA CYS A 62 -8.85 15.21 -13.58
C CYS A 62 -10.08 14.53 -14.17
N GLU A 63 -10.82 13.79 -13.33
CA GLU A 63 -12.10 13.16 -13.70
C GLU A 63 -13.16 14.20 -14.12
N SER A 64 -13.21 15.35 -13.44
CA SER A 64 -14.07 16.47 -13.82
C SER A 64 -13.51 17.35 -14.96
N GLY A 65 -12.41 16.95 -15.63
CA GLY A 65 -11.82 17.65 -16.78
C GLY A 65 -11.16 19.01 -16.50
N LEU A 66 -11.14 19.49 -15.25
CA LEU A 66 -10.64 20.81 -14.88
C LEU A 66 -9.10 20.88 -14.84
N VAL A 67 -8.45 19.74 -14.62
CA VAL A 67 -7.00 19.61 -14.50
C VAL A 67 -6.51 18.41 -15.31
N LYS A 68 -5.45 18.56 -16.11
CA LYS A 68 -4.76 17.44 -16.76
C LYS A 68 -3.38 17.25 -16.14
N LYS A 69 -3.17 16.13 -15.46
CA LYS A 69 -1.86 15.75 -14.89
C LYS A 69 -0.98 15.09 -15.95
N VAL A 70 0.20 15.64 -16.20
CA VAL A 70 1.25 15.05 -17.05
C VAL A 70 2.45 14.68 -16.19
N THR A 71 2.76 13.39 -16.12
CA THR A 71 3.96 12.91 -15.39
C THR A 71 5.18 13.04 -16.31
N ARG A 72 6.12 13.93 -15.96
CA ARG A 72 7.44 13.98 -16.59
C ARG A 72 8.25 12.72 -16.20
N LYS A 73 9.19 12.30 -17.04
CA LYS A 73 10.24 11.33 -16.67
C LYS A 73 11.56 12.10 -16.56
N GLY A 74 11.99 12.39 -15.35
CA GLY A 74 13.22 13.14 -15.11
C GLY A 74 14.45 12.26 -15.30
N GLU A 75 15.48 12.80 -15.94
CA GLU A 75 16.76 12.13 -16.20
C GLU A 75 17.45 11.61 -14.92
N LYS A 76 17.22 12.30 -13.79
CA LYS A 76 17.74 11.98 -12.46
C LYS A 76 16.67 11.47 -11.47
N GLY A 77 15.56 10.92 -11.97
CA GLY A 77 14.51 10.27 -11.16
C GLY A 77 13.53 11.20 -10.43
N ASN A 78 13.89 12.46 -10.17
CA ASN A 78 13.04 13.45 -9.51
C ASN A 78 12.20 14.25 -10.53
N SER A 79 11.11 13.67 -11.03
CA SER A 79 10.14 14.40 -11.85
C SER A 79 8.86 14.74 -11.10
N SER A 80 8.69 16.02 -10.77
CA SER A 80 7.38 16.58 -10.43
C SER A 80 6.40 16.41 -11.59
N ASN A 81 5.12 16.19 -11.28
CA ASN A 81 4.07 16.24 -12.30
C ASN A 81 3.88 17.68 -12.76
N ILE A 82 3.54 17.88 -14.03
CA ILE A 82 2.88 19.09 -14.51
C ILE A 82 1.37 18.91 -14.28
N TYR A 83 0.68 19.99 -13.95
CA TYR A 83 -0.76 20.10 -14.06
C TYR A 83 -1.09 21.23 -15.04
N LEU A 84 -1.95 20.92 -16.00
CA LEU A 84 -2.50 21.89 -16.97
C LEU A 84 -3.94 22.19 -16.54
N LEU A 85 -4.28 23.45 -16.31
CA LEU A 85 -5.61 23.87 -15.87
C LEU A 85 -6.44 24.30 -17.08
N HIS A 86 -7.61 23.70 -17.27
CA HIS A 86 -8.55 24.04 -18.34
C HIS A 86 -9.82 24.62 -17.71
N LEU A 87 -9.86 25.93 -17.50
CA LEU A 87 -10.94 26.59 -16.75
C LEU A 87 -11.95 27.34 -17.63
N ASP A 88 -11.71 27.42 -18.94
CA ASP A 88 -12.39 28.35 -19.84
C ASP A 88 -13.84 27.98 -20.21
N GLY A 89 -14.28 26.75 -19.94
CA GLY A 89 -15.67 26.30 -20.16
C GLY A 89 -16.56 26.24 -18.91
N ALA A 90 -16.00 26.42 -17.71
CA ALA A 90 -16.69 26.08 -16.46
C ALA A 90 -17.37 27.28 -15.76
N GLY A 91 -17.33 28.47 -16.38
CA GLY A 91 -17.95 29.70 -15.85
C GLY A 91 -19.45 29.83 -16.12
N ASP A 92 -19.92 29.37 -17.28
CA ASP A 92 -21.28 29.65 -17.79
C ASP A 92 -22.31 28.54 -17.49
N SER A 93 -21.89 27.45 -16.83
CA SER A 93 -22.78 26.33 -16.46
C SER A 93 -23.66 26.65 -15.24
N LEU A 94 -24.53 27.65 -15.38
CA LEU A 94 -25.69 27.90 -14.52
C LEU A 94 -26.82 26.89 -14.85
N GLY A 95 -26.62 25.61 -14.54
CA GLY A 95 -27.61 24.57 -14.87
C GLY A 95 -27.35 23.24 -14.17
N GLY A 96 -28.35 22.73 -13.48
CA GLY A 96 -28.24 21.63 -12.53
C GLY A 96 -27.73 20.29 -13.07
N SER A 97 -27.13 19.52 -12.15
CA SER A 97 -27.43 18.08 -12.07
C SER A 97 -27.39 17.63 -10.60
N ALA A 98 -28.57 17.60 -9.99
CA ALA A 98 -28.89 16.54 -9.04
C ALA A 98 -29.25 15.31 -9.91
N ASN A 99 -28.93 14.06 -9.59
CA ASN A 99 -29.13 13.31 -8.34
C ASN A 99 -28.00 12.25 -8.23
N ASN A 100 -27.68 11.67 -7.08
CA ASN A 100 -28.47 10.57 -6.53
C ASN A 100 -28.40 10.55 -4.99
N SER A 101 -29.47 10.14 -4.34
CA SER A 101 -29.63 10.21 -2.87
C SER A 101 -30.24 8.91 -2.31
N LEU A 102 -30.27 8.83 -0.98
CA LEU A 102 -30.99 7.84 -0.14
C LEU A 102 -30.25 6.48 0.04
N SER A 103 -30.29 5.82 1.22
CA SER A 103 -31.07 6.12 2.44
C SER A 103 -30.42 5.59 3.73
N GLY A 104 -30.64 6.31 4.85
CA GLY A 104 -30.80 5.91 6.28
C GLY A 104 -29.81 4.92 6.95
N ALA A 105 -29.51 4.96 8.25
CA ALA A 105 -29.81 5.85 9.38
C ALA A 105 -28.81 5.48 10.54
N ALA A 106 -28.84 5.92 11.82
CA ALA A 106 -29.74 6.75 12.61
C ALA A 106 -29.01 7.39 13.83
N ASN A 107 -29.72 8.24 14.57
CA ASN A 107 -29.64 8.54 16.02
C ASN A 107 -28.28 8.66 16.74
N SER A 108 -27.96 9.88 17.18
CA SER A 108 -27.00 10.17 18.26
C SER A 108 -27.66 10.04 19.65
N PRO A 109 -26.84 9.84 20.69
CA PRO A 109 -26.78 10.78 21.82
C PRO A 109 -25.33 11.31 21.98
N GLY A 110 -25.05 12.46 22.59
CA GLY A 110 -25.89 13.23 23.52
C GLY A 110 -25.27 13.20 24.92
N SER A 111 -24.16 13.92 25.13
CA SER A 111 -23.62 14.19 26.47
C SER A 111 -22.83 15.50 26.47
N ALA A 112 -23.00 16.29 27.54
CA ALA A 112 -22.36 17.58 27.75
C ALA A 112 -21.92 17.73 29.21
N GLY A 113 -20.82 18.45 29.44
CA GLY A 113 -20.18 18.61 30.76
C GLY A 113 -19.19 17.48 31.08
N VAL A 114 -18.12 17.70 31.85
CA VAL A 114 -17.74 18.86 32.68
C VAL A 114 -16.20 18.97 32.69
N ALA A 115 -15.65 20.18 32.63
CA ALA A 115 -14.21 20.44 32.87
C ALA A 115 -13.95 20.72 34.36
N PRO A 116 -12.75 20.41 34.90
CA PRO A 116 -11.86 21.54 35.24
C PRO A 116 -10.34 21.28 35.21
N GLY A 117 -9.56 22.32 34.84
CA GLY A 117 -8.15 22.55 35.22
C GLY A 117 -7.06 21.69 34.53
N GLY A 118 -5.85 22.19 34.23
CA GLY A 118 -5.35 23.57 34.28
C GLY A 118 -3.82 23.64 34.28
N SER A 119 -3.23 24.55 33.46
CA SER A 119 -1.78 24.93 33.44
C SER A 119 -0.73 23.85 33.11
N ALA A 120 0.50 24.15 32.68
CA ALA A 120 1.06 25.27 31.90
C ALA A 120 2.54 24.92 31.53
N GLY A 121 3.00 25.27 30.32
CA GLY A 121 4.40 25.06 29.88
C GLY A 121 4.81 23.59 29.68
N ASP A 122 5.93 23.26 29.04
CA ASP A 122 6.90 24.04 28.27
C ASP A 122 7.55 23.12 27.20
N SER A 123 8.13 23.68 26.14
CA SER A 123 8.66 22.92 25.00
C SER A 123 10.15 22.58 25.16
N PRO A 124 10.58 21.31 25.07
CA PRO A 124 12.00 20.98 24.99
C PRO A 124 12.58 21.34 23.61
N ARG A 125 13.22 22.51 23.51
CA ARG A 125 14.16 22.84 22.43
C ARG A 125 15.35 21.88 22.53
N THR A 126 15.52 20.95 21.59
CA THR A 126 16.78 20.21 21.47
C THR A 126 17.80 21.07 20.74
N SER A 127 18.67 21.72 21.51
CA SER A 127 19.79 22.51 20.98
C SER A 127 20.88 21.63 20.38
N HIS A 128 21.61 22.17 19.40
CA HIS A 128 22.92 21.65 19.00
C HIS A 128 23.86 21.54 20.20
N SER A 129 24.75 20.54 20.23
CA SER A 129 26.17 20.74 19.81
C SER A 129 27.05 19.50 20.04
N PHE A 130 28.19 19.48 19.34
CA PHE A 130 29.43 18.71 19.52
C PHE A 130 29.51 17.28 18.93
N GLU A 131 30.46 17.17 17.99
CA GLU A 131 31.02 15.95 17.40
C GLU A 131 31.98 15.26 18.39
N PRO A 132 32.59 14.11 18.00
CA PRO A 132 33.96 14.27 17.53
C PRO A 132 34.28 13.60 16.18
N VAL A 133 35.13 14.30 15.45
CA VAL A 133 35.86 13.92 14.23
C VAL A 133 36.55 12.56 14.36
N ASN A 134 36.53 11.77 13.29
CA ASN A 134 37.67 10.91 12.94
C ASN A 134 37.70 10.66 11.42
N GLU A 135 38.49 11.45 10.71
CA GLU A 135 38.94 11.12 9.35
C GLU A 135 40.04 10.04 9.43
N PRO A 136 40.25 9.29 8.35
CA PRO A 136 41.56 9.46 7.72
C PRO A 136 41.47 9.71 6.21
N ILE A 137 42.22 10.72 5.79
CA ILE A 137 42.47 11.09 4.39
C ILE A 137 43.43 10.07 3.75
N ALA A 138 43.10 9.59 2.55
CA ALA A 138 44.08 9.06 1.60
C ALA A 138 43.71 9.53 0.19
N VAL A 139 44.54 10.39 -0.40
CA VAL A 139 44.36 10.93 -1.74
C VAL A 139 45.07 10.03 -2.76
N GLY A 140 44.40 9.72 -3.87
CA GLY A 140 45.00 9.01 -5.00
C GLY A 140 44.14 9.15 -6.25
N ALA A 141 44.59 9.98 -7.20
CA ALA A 141 43.89 10.18 -8.47
C ALA A 141 44.34 9.16 -9.53
N SER A 142 43.41 8.67 -10.34
CA SER A 142 43.63 8.46 -11.78
C SER A 142 42.28 8.35 -12.50
N ALA A 143 42.31 8.50 -13.83
CA ALA A 143 41.14 8.60 -14.68
C ALA A 143 40.68 7.25 -15.26
N ASP A 144 39.41 7.28 -15.69
CA ASP A 144 38.79 6.48 -16.73
C ASP A 144 38.32 5.03 -16.46
N GLU A 145 37.41 4.62 -17.33
CA GLU A 145 36.76 3.32 -17.52
C GLU A 145 35.64 2.87 -16.56
N SER A 146 34.73 2.05 -17.11
CA SER A 146 33.30 2.13 -16.84
C SER A 146 32.68 0.87 -16.20
N VAL A 147 32.28 0.93 -14.93
CA VAL A 147 31.39 -0.10 -14.32
C VAL A 147 30.29 0.49 -13.43
N ARG A 148 29.06 0.06 -13.68
CA ARG A 148 27.83 0.44 -12.97
C ARG A 148 27.78 -0.12 -11.53
N VAL A 149 28.25 0.63 -10.54
CA VAL A 149 27.91 0.33 -9.13
C VAL A 149 26.57 0.98 -8.78
N ARG A 150 25.49 0.19 -8.88
CA ARG A 150 24.20 0.54 -8.27
C ARG A 150 24.43 0.67 -6.77
N SER A 151 23.98 1.77 -6.17
CA SER A 151 24.09 2.02 -4.74
C SER A 151 23.41 0.89 -3.97
N ASN A 152 24.22 0.07 -3.28
CA ASN A 152 23.83 -1.22 -2.71
C ASN A 152 23.03 -1.09 -1.40
N ARG A 153 21.94 -0.30 -1.41
CA ARG A 153 20.91 -0.40 -0.37
C ARG A 153 20.04 -1.61 -0.68
N PRO A 154 19.91 -2.59 0.23
CA PRO A 154 18.98 -3.69 0.03
C PRO A 154 17.56 -3.13 -0.03
N GLU A 155 16.78 -3.56 -1.02
CA GLU A 155 15.42 -3.07 -1.28
C GLU A 155 14.43 -3.48 -0.15
N TYR A 156 14.81 -4.51 0.61
CA TYR A 156 14.07 -5.14 1.69
C TYR A 156 14.98 -5.36 2.90
N SER A 157 14.41 -5.52 4.10
CA SER A 157 15.22 -5.87 5.28
C SER A 157 15.57 -7.38 5.27
N PRO A 158 16.74 -7.80 5.80
CA PRO A 158 17.17 -9.20 5.76
C PRO A 158 16.17 -10.18 6.39
N GLU A 159 15.48 -9.76 7.45
CA GLU A 159 14.50 -10.55 8.18
C GLU A 159 13.24 -10.77 7.32
N PHE A 160 12.81 -9.73 6.59
CA PHE A 160 11.72 -9.86 5.62
C PHE A 160 12.12 -10.74 4.43
N GLU A 161 13.39 -10.73 4.00
CA GLU A 161 13.85 -11.60 2.92
C GLU A 161 13.85 -13.08 3.34
N GLN A 162 14.28 -13.37 4.58
CA GLN A 162 14.16 -14.70 5.19
C GLN A 162 12.69 -15.14 5.30
N ALA A 163 11.82 -14.26 5.79
CA ALA A 163 10.38 -14.54 5.89
C ALA A 163 9.73 -14.74 4.51
N TRP A 164 10.15 -13.98 3.50
CA TRP A 164 9.66 -14.13 2.13
C TRP A 164 10.13 -15.44 1.49
N LEU A 165 11.37 -15.87 1.76
CA LEU A 165 11.92 -17.14 1.26
C LEU A 165 11.24 -18.35 1.91
N ALA A 166 10.90 -18.26 3.20
CA ALA A 166 10.16 -19.29 3.93
C ALA A 166 8.66 -19.31 3.61
N TYR A 167 8.12 -18.28 2.97
CA TYR A 167 6.68 -18.16 2.72
C TYR A 167 6.20 -19.19 1.68
N PRO A 168 5.12 -19.95 1.94
CA PRO A 168 4.65 -20.98 1.02
C PRO A 168 4.26 -20.40 -0.35
N LYS A 169 4.63 -21.11 -1.43
CA LYS A 169 4.29 -20.71 -2.81
C LYS A 169 2.77 -20.73 -3.00
N ARG A 170 2.24 -19.71 -3.68
CA ARG A 170 0.81 -19.49 -3.95
C ARG A 170 0.56 -19.40 -5.45
N ALA A 171 -0.56 -19.95 -5.94
CA ALA A 171 -1.05 -19.67 -7.30
C ALA A 171 -1.77 -18.31 -7.39
N GLY A 172 -1.47 -17.54 -8.43
CA GLY A 172 -1.99 -16.18 -8.64
C GLY A 172 -1.23 -15.11 -7.84
N GLY A 173 -1.80 -13.90 -7.77
CA GLY A 173 -1.09 -12.73 -7.24
C GLY A 173 -0.60 -12.87 -5.79
N ASN A 174 0.67 -12.54 -5.55
CA ASN A 174 1.28 -12.33 -4.23
C ASN A 174 2.42 -11.30 -4.36
N SER A 175 2.17 -10.02 -4.03
CA SER A 175 3.13 -8.93 -4.30
C SER A 175 4.11 -8.72 -3.13
N LYS A 176 5.42 -8.93 -3.38
CA LYS A 176 6.50 -8.75 -2.39
C LYS A 176 6.53 -7.34 -1.80
N SER A 177 6.39 -6.30 -2.64
CA SER A 177 6.43 -4.90 -2.19
C SER A 177 5.20 -4.50 -1.37
N ALA A 178 4.02 -5.05 -1.68
CA ALA A 178 2.82 -4.87 -0.86
C ALA A 178 2.93 -5.62 0.48
N ALA A 179 3.48 -6.84 0.48
CA ALA A 179 3.72 -7.62 1.69
C ALA A 179 4.75 -6.93 2.60
N PHE A 180 5.83 -6.37 2.05
CA PHE A 180 6.79 -5.58 2.81
C PHE A 180 6.19 -4.30 3.41
N LYS A 181 5.20 -3.70 2.74
CA LYS A 181 4.47 -2.55 3.30
C LYS A 181 3.64 -2.95 4.53
N ALA A 182 3.03 -4.14 4.51
CA ALA A 182 2.30 -4.69 5.65
C ALA A 182 3.25 -5.09 6.80
N TRP A 183 4.35 -5.78 6.49
CA TRP A 183 5.44 -6.09 7.43
C TRP A 183 5.97 -4.85 8.17
N LYS A 184 6.28 -3.77 7.43
CA LYS A 184 6.74 -2.51 8.05
C LYS A 184 5.68 -1.84 8.94
N ALA A 185 4.39 -2.03 8.67
CA ALA A 185 3.35 -1.54 9.57
C ALA A 185 3.41 -2.27 10.93
N ARG A 186 3.67 -3.58 10.94
CA ARG A 186 3.85 -4.37 12.16
C ARG A 186 5.12 -3.98 12.93
N LEU A 187 6.23 -3.73 12.24
CA LEU A 187 7.44 -3.18 12.87
C LEU A 187 7.18 -1.83 13.57
N ASN A 188 6.42 -0.93 12.92
CA ASN A 188 6.04 0.36 13.50
C ASN A 188 5.07 0.23 14.68
N GLU A 189 4.34 -0.88 14.79
CA GLU A 189 3.50 -1.24 15.94
C GLU A 189 4.28 -1.95 17.06
N GLY A 190 5.60 -2.11 16.93
CA GLY A 190 6.47 -2.76 17.91
C GLY A 190 6.53 -4.29 17.83
N VAL A 191 5.97 -4.90 16.78
CA VAL A 191 6.07 -6.36 16.57
C VAL A 191 7.50 -6.73 16.17
N ASN A 192 8.10 -7.69 16.89
CA ASN A 192 9.45 -8.20 16.58
C ASN A 192 9.45 -8.92 15.21
N PRO A 193 10.38 -8.62 14.28
CA PRO A 193 10.53 -9.35 13.02
C PRO A 193 10.68 -10.87 13.19
N GLU A 194 11.29 -11.33 14.29
CA GLU A 194 11.45 -12.76 14.60
C GLU A 194 10.10 -13.45 14.79
N THR A 195 9.17 -12.85 15.55
CA THR A 195 7.81 -13.37 15.77
C THR A 195 7.03 -13.51 14.46
N MET A 196 7.20 -12.56 13.54
CA MET A 196 6.59 -12.66 12.20
C MET A 196 7.22 -13.78 11.36
N LEU A 197 8.54 -13.97 11.43
CA LEU A 197 9.25 -15.06 10.76
C LEU A 197 8.86 -16.45 11.32
N GLU A 198 8.70 -16.59 12.64
CA GLU A 198 8.18 -17.80 13.29
C GLU A 198 6.75 -18.11 12.85
N GLY A 199 5.89 -17.09 12.78
CA GLY A 199 4.55 -17.22 12.21
C GLY A 199 4.58 -17.77 10.78
N VAL A 200 5.47 -17.27 9.92
CA VAL A 200 5.64 -17.83 8.57
C VAL A 200 6.08 -19.30 8.61
N LYS A 201 7.04 -19.67 9.47
CA LYS A 201 7.51 -21.08 9.58
C LYS A 201 6.36 -22.02 9.97
N ARG A 202 5.57 -21.65 10.98
CA ARG A 202 4.39 -22.42 11.41
C ARG A 202 3.34 -22.52 10.30
N TYR A 203 3.05 -21.40 9.63
CA TYR A 203 2.13 -21.37 8.49
C TYR A 203 2.60 -22.24 7.31
N ALA A 204 3.89 -22.21 6.97
CA ALA A 204 4.48 -23.03 5.91
C ALA A 204 4.36 -24.53 6.22
N GLY A 205 4.55 -24.92 7.49
CA GLY A 205 4.31 -26.29 7.98
C GLY A 205 2.84 -26.71 7.78
N TRP A 206 1.89 -25.88 8.22
CA TRP A 206 0.46 -26.12 8.04
C TRP A 206 0.04 -26.26 6.58
N VAL A 207 0.48 -25.34 5.71
CA VAL A 207 0.18 -25.40 4.27
C VAL A 207 0.74 -26.66 3.62
N SER A 208 1.94 -27.09 4.04
CA SER A 208 2.58 -28.30 3.53
C SER A 208 1.85 -29.56 3.99
N ALA A 209 1.46 -29.65 5.26
CA ALA A 209 0.73 -30.79 5.81
C ALA A 209 -0.70 -30.91 5.23
N MET A 210 -1.36 -29.79 4.95
CA MET A 210 -2.65 -29.74 4.26
C MET A 210 -2.56 -30.03 2.74
N GLY A 211 -1.37 -30.22 2.17
CA GLY A 211 -1.18 -30.38 0.72
C GLY A 211 -1.53 -29.14 -0.11
N ASN A 212 -1.67 -27.98 0.53
CA ASN A 212 -2.14 -26.74 -0.11
C ASN A 212 -1.02 -25.91 -0.77
N SER A 213 0.24 -26.33 -0.66
CA SER A 213 1.40 -25.67 -1.29
C SER A 213 1.22 -25.53 -2.80
N GLY A 214 1.43 -24.32 -3.33
CA GLY A 214 1.25 -24.00 -4.75
C GLY A 214 -0.20 -23.73 -5.17
N THR A 215 -1.20 -23.94 -4.30
CA THR A 215 -2.61 -23.67 -4.62
C THR A 215 -2.98 -22.18 -4.46
N GLN A 216 -4.20 -21.82 -4.87
CA GLN A 216 -4.78 -20.50 -4.61
C GLN A 216 -5.21 -20.30 -3.14
N PHE A 217 -5.33 -21.38 -2.35
CA PHE A 217 -5.77 -21.35 -0.96
C PHE A 217 -4.67 -20.92 0.02
N VAL A 218 -3.41 -20.91 -0.43
CA VAL A 218 -2.34 -20.25 0.31
C VAL A 218 -2.69 -18.77 0.47
N LYS A 219 -2.59 -18.25 1.68
CA LYS A 219 -2.93 -16.87 2.03
C LYS A 219 -1.95 -15.93 1.34
N GLN A 220 -2.41 -14.76 0.88
CA GLN A 220 -1.50 -13.74 0.34
C GLN A 220 -0.65 -13.14 1.48
N ALA A 221 0.64 -12.91 1.24
CA ALA A 221 1.54 -12.39 2.27
C ALA A 221 1.14 -10.98 2.76
N VAL A 222 0.46 -10.19 1.91
CA VAL A 222 -0.14 -8.90 2.28
C VAL A 222 -1.19 -9.05 3.38
N THR A 223 -2.06 -10.06 3.27
CA THR A 223 -3.07 -10.40 4.27
C THR A 223 -2.41 -11.02 5.50
N PHE A 224 -1.42 -11.89 5.30
CA PHE A 224 -0.73 -12.58 6.39
C PHE A 224 -0.02 -11.62 7.36
N PHE A 225 0.72 -10.64 6.85
CA PHE A 225 1.29 -9.55 7.63
C PHE A 225 0.31 -8.38 7.84
N GLY A 226 -0.97 -8.55 7.49
CA GLY A 226 -2.03 -7.55 7.53
C GLY A 226 -2.47 -7.16 8.96
N PRO A 227 -3.43 -6.23 9.09
CA PRO A 227 -3.91 -5.76 10.39
C PRO A 227 -4.44 -6.87 11.31
N ASP A 228 -4.96 -7.96 10.73
CA ASP A 228 -5.50 -9.12 11.46
C ASP A 228 -4.41 -10.08 12.00
N ARG A 229 -3.13 -9.78 11.74
CA ARG A 229 -1.94 -10.43 12.32
C ARG A 229 -1.95 -11.97 12.27
N HIS A 230 -2.29 -12.56 11.12
CA HIS A 230 -2.31 -14.02 10.95
C HIS A 230 -0.97 -14.74 11.25
N PHE A 231 0.16 -14.04 11.42
CA PHE A 231 1.39 -14.62 11.95
C PHE A 231 1.31 -14.99 13.44
N GLU A 232 0.39 -14.40 14.21
CA GLU A 232 0.15 -14.69 15.64
C GLU A 232 -0.71 -15.97 15.85
N GLU A 233 -1.57 -16.35 14.90
CA GLU A 233 -2.34 -17.61 14.92
C GLU A 233 -1.41 -18.83 15.03
N SER A 234 -1.79 -19.89 15.77
CA SER A 234 -0.88 -21.02 16.06
C SER A 234 -0.48 -21.86 14.84
N TRP A 235 -1.37 -21.98 13.84
CA TRP A 235 -1.19 -22.82 12.64
C TRP A 235 -0.84 -24.29 12.97
N GLU A 236 -1.51 -24.85 13.98
CA GLU A 236 -1.36 -26.26 14.35
C GLU A 236 -1.71 -27.19 13.19
N VAL A 237 -0.73 -28.01 12.81
CA VAL A 237 -0.94 -29.14 11.88
C VAL A 237 -1.87 -30.13 12.59
N PRO A 238 -3.05 -30.47 12.03
CA PRO A 238 -3.88 -31.51 12.60
C PRO A 238 -3.07 -32.80 12.75
N ALA A 239 -3.25 -33.52 13.86
CA ALA A 239 -2.70 -34.85 14.05
C ALA A 239 -3.41 -35.86 13.12
N VAL A 240 -3.17 -35.74 11.82
CA VAL A 240 -3.49 -36.77 10.82
C VAL A 240 -2.60 -37.97 11.11
N SER A 241 -3.12 -38.87 11.94
CA SER A 241 -2.72 -40.26 12.00
C SER A 241 -2.49 -40.74 10.56
N ALA A 242 -1.31 -41.28 10.26
CA ALA A 242 -0.90 -41.71 8.92
C ALA A 242 -1.65 -42.94 8.39
N VAL A 243 -2.87 -43.16 8.87
CA VAL A 243 -3.87 -43.99 8.23
C VAL A 243 -4.24 -43.32 6.91
N ARG A 244 -3.61 -43.77 5.82
CA ARG A 244 -4.30 -43.80 4.53
C ARG A 244 -5.67 -44.38 4.81
N ARG A 245 -6.73 -43.60 4.59
CA ARG A 245 -8.06 -44.18 4.41
C ARG A 245 -7.99 -44.93 3.08
N GLU A 246 -7.53 -46.17 3.13
CA GLU A 246 -7.85 -47.12 2.08
C GLU A 246 -9.36 -47.26 2.13
N ASP A 247 -10.02 -46.65 1.15
CA ASP A 247 -11.43 -46.89 0.92
C ASP A 247 -11.55 -48.39 0.59
N PRO A 248 -12.32 -49.19 1.34
CA PRO A 248 -12.44 -50.62 1.08
C PRO A 248 -12.98 -50.92 -0.33
N TYR A 249 -13.57 -49.95 -1.03
CA TYR A 249 -13.99 -50.02 -2.42
C TYR A 249 -13.03 -49.37 -3.43
N PHE A 250 -12.04 -48.57 -3.01
CA PHE A 250 -11.14 -47.85 -3.92
C PHE A 250 -9.66 -48.02 -3.55
N LYS A 251 -9.08 -49.13 -4.01
CA LYS A 251 -7.64 -49.43 -3.87
C LYS A 251 -6.81 -48.49 -4.75
N ALA A 252 -5.72 -47.96 -4.20
CA ALA A 252 -4.82 -47.02 -4.88
C ALA A 252 -3.93 -47.67 -5.97
N SER A 253 -3.87 -49.01 -6.02
CA SER A 253 -3.28 -49.79 -7.10
C SER A 253 -4.03 -51.12 -7.21
N TYR A 254 -4.12 -51.65 -8.42
CA TYR A 254 -4.67 -52.96 -8.77
C TYR A 254 -3.59 -53.94 -9.26
N ASP A 255 -2.30 -53.62 -9.08
CA ASP A 255 -1.17 -54.41 -9.62
C ASP A 255 -1.09 -55.84 -9.05
N ASN A 256 -1.78 -56.09 -7.91
CA ASN A 256 -1.89 -57.40 -7.26
C ASN A 256 -3.32 -58.00 -7.35
N VAL A 257 -4.15 -57.55 -8.30
CA VAL A 257 -5.49 -58.12 -8.53
C VAL A 257 -5.41 -59.14 -9.66
N ASP A 258 -5.73 -60.40 -9.34
CA ASP A 258 -5.78 -61.48 -10.32
C ASP A 258 -7.05 -61.36 -11.19
N TYR A 259 -6.90 -60.71 -12.33
CA TYR A 259 -7.95 -60.55 -13.34
C TYR A 259 -8.30 -61.85 -14.09
N SER A 260 -7.63 -62.99 -13.82
CA SER A 260 -7.99 -64.28 -14.43
C SER A 260 -9.25 -64.90 -13.82
N GLN A 261 -9.67 -64.44 -12.63
CA GLN A 261 -10.88 -64.92 -11.96
C GLN A 261 -12.07 -63.98 -12.23
N ILE A 262 -13.12 -64.51 -12.85
CA ILE A 262 -14.40 -63.80 -13.04
C ILE A 262 -15.09 -63.72 -11.67
N PRO A 263 -15.50 -62.52 -11.19
CA PRO A 263 -16.18 -62.37 -9.90
C PRO A 263 -17.50 -63.16 -9.84
N GLU A 264 -17.78 -63.76 -8.68
CA GLU A 264 -19.05 -64.46 -8.44
C GLU A 264 -20.25 -63.54 -8.73
N GLY A 265 -21.16 -64.00 -9.58
CA GLY A 265 -22.34 -63.25 -10.04
C GLY A 265 -22.30 -62.87 -11.52
N PHE A 266 -21.13 -62.79 -12.15
CA PHE A 266 -21.02 -62.69 -13.61
C PHE A 266 -21.05 -64.09 -14.24
N ARG A 267 -22.17 -64.45 -14.89
CA ARG A 267 -22.16 -65.54 -15.88
C ARG A 267 -21.65 -64.98 -17.22
N GLY A 268 -20.68 -65.67 -17.81
CA GLY A 268 -20.34 -65.53 -19.23
C GLY A 268 -21.34 -66.24 -20.13
#